data_AF-A0A7M4DQ02-F1
#
_entry.id   AF-A0A7M4DQ02-F1
#
_cell.length_a   1.000
_cell.length_b   1.000
_cell.length_c   1.000
_cell.angle_alpha   90.00
_cell.angle_beta   90.00
_cell.angle_gamma   90.00
#
_symmetry.space_group_name_H-M   'P 1'
#
loop_
_entity.id
_entity.type
_entity.pdbx_description
1 polymer ?
#
loop_
_entity_poly.entity_id
_entity_poly.type
_entity_poly.pdbx_seq_one_letter_code
_entity_poly.pdbx_strand_id
1 'polypeptide(L)' 'MSRIEIVVVDGERFEVRRQAGTYHLTWLTGPNPGYGFSMGSNTGAALEPACLETEIRGFLGQIDPATGYL' A
#
# COMPACT_ATOMS: atom_id res chain seq x y z
N MET A 1 9.18 -0.69 -18.08
CA MET A 1 9.68 -1.05 -16.74
C MET A 1 8.74 -0.44 -15.72
N SER A 2 8.02 -1.25 -14.96
CA SER A 2 7.18 -0.76 -13.86
C SER A 2 8.10 -0.39 -12.70
N ARG A 3 8.04 0.84 -12.21
CA ARG A 3 8.84 1.27 -11.06
C ARG A 3 8.23 0.67 -9.78
N ILE A 4 9.10 0.09 -8.96
CA ILE A 4 8.77 -0.41 -7.63
C ILE A 4 9.38 0.56 -6.62
N GLU A 5 8.60 0.94 -5.61
CA GLU A 5 9.02 1.84 -4.53
C GLU A 5 8.72 1.19 -3.18
N ILE A 6 9.59 1.41 -2.19
CA ILE A 6 9.37 0.95 -0.82
C ILE A 6 8.93 2.14 0.02
N VAL A 7 7.79 2.00 0.69
CA VAL A 7 7.25 2.97 1.63
C VAL A 7 7.22 2.36 3.02
N VAL A 8 7.61 3.14 4.03
CA VAL A 8 7.57 2.74 5.44
C VAL A 8 6.59 3.64 6.17
N VAL A 9 5.57 3.04 6.79
CA VAL A 9 4.53 3.76 7.53
C VAL A 9 4.37 3.11 8.88
N ASP A 10 4.59 3.88 9.94
CA ASP A 10 4.45 3.45 11.34
C ASP A 10 5.22 2.15 11.67
N GLY A 11 6.35 1.93 10.99
CA GLY A 11 7.21 0.75 11.14
C GLY A 11 6.95 -0.36 10.12
N GLU A 12 5.81 -0.34 9.45
CA GLU A 12 5.40 -1.32 8.46
C GLU A 12 5.91 -0.98 7.06
N ARG A 13 6.39 -1.98 6.31
CA ARG A 13 6.95 -1.80 4.96
C ARG A 13 5.97 -2.26 3.89
N PHE A 14 5.80 -1.42 2.88
CA PHE A 14 4.99 -1.68 1.71
C PHE A 14 5.80 -1.57 0.43
N GLU A 15 5.67 -2.57 -0.45
CA GLU A 15 6.07 -2.46 -1.83
C GLU A 15 4.95 -1.80 -2.63
N VAL A 16 5.24 -0.68 -3.27
CA VAL A 16 4.30 0.07 -4.09
C VAL A 16 4.69 -0.11 -5.55
N ARG A 17 3.80 -0.73 -6.31
CA ARG A 17 3.92 -0.91 -7.75
C ARG A 17 2.85 -0.13 -8.48
N ARG A 18 3.27 0.73 -9.40
CA ARG A 18 2.36 1.50 -10.25
C ARG A 18 2.16 0.81 -11.60
N GLN A 19 0.90 0.58 -11.98
CA GLN A 19 0.52 -0.03 -13.24
C GLN A 19 -0.78 0.59 -13.79
N ALA A 20 -0.71 1.20 -14.97
CA ALA A 20 -1.87 1.74 -15.70
C ALA A 20 -2.79 2.66 -14.87
N GLY A 21 -2.22 3.48 -13.98
CA GLY A 21 -2.99 4.38 -13.11
C GLY A 21 -3.46 3.74 -11.80
N THR A 22 -3.19 2.46 -11.58
CA THR A 22 -3.43 1.76 -10.32
C THR A 22 -2.13 1.60 -9.53
N TYR A 23 -2.24 1.73 -8.22
CA TYR A 23 -1.19 1.38 -7.27
C TYR A 23 -1.55 0.06 -6.63
N HIS A 24 -0.62 -0.89 -6.69
CA HIS A 24 -0.67 -2.13 -5.95
C HIS A 24 0.31 -2.00 -4.79
N LEU A 25 -0.20 -2.12 -3.56
CA LEU A 25 0.57 -2.03 -2.35
C LEU A 25 0.62 -3.42 -1.72
N THR A 26 1.81 -4.01 -1.64
CA THR A 26 2.03 -5.30 -0.98
C THR A 26 2.66 -5.06 0.39
N TRP A 27 2.01 -5.54 1.44
CA TRP A 27 2.48 -5.44 2.81
C TRP A 27 3.56 -6.48 3.07
N LEU A 28 4.81 -6.03 3.21
CA LEU A 28 5.98 -6.89 3.33
C LEU A 28 6.26 -7.36 4.76
N THR A 29 5.88 -6.56 5.74
CA THR A 29 6.06 -6.87 7.18
C THR A 29 4.79 -7.41 7.84
N GLY A 30 3.70 -7.48 7.09
CA GLY A 30 2.43 -8.01 7.59
C GLY A 30 2.48 -9.51 7.84
N PRO A 31 1.52 -10.02 8.64
CA PRO A 31 1.46 -11.44 9.01
C PRO A 31 1.16 -12.36 7.81
N ASN A 32 0.64 -11.83 6.70
CA ASN A 32 0.20 -12.57 5.53
C ASN A 32 1.06 -12.19 4.31
N PRO A 33 2.04 -13.03 3.90
CA PRO A 33 2.92 -12.74 2.78
C PRO A 33 2.16 -12.54 1.47
N GLY A 34 2.48 -11.45 0.75
CA GLY A 34 1.82 -11.11 -0.52
C GLY A 34 0.45 -10.44 -0.37
N TYR A 35 -0.02 -10.24 0.86
CA TYR A 35 -1.25 -9.50 1.13
C TYR A 35 -1.03 -7.99 1.03
N GLY A 36 -2.12 -7.23 0.94
CA GLY A 36 -2.10 -5.78 0.80
C GLY A 36 -3.37 -5.29 0.12
N PHE A 37 -3.28 -4.17 -0.59
CA PHE A 37 -4.44 -3.56 -1.23
C PHE A 37 -4.07 -2.88 -2.55
N SER A 38 -5.08 -2.48 -3.31
CA SER A 38 -4.89 -1.74 -4.55
C SER A 38 -5.81 -0.53 -4.59
N MET A 39 -5.33 0.56 -5.16
CA MET A 39 -6.07 1.81 -5.27
C MET A 39 -5.88 2.44 -6.65
N GLY A 40 -6.95 3.01 -7.20
CA GLY A 40 -6.91 3.72 -8.47
C GLY A 40 -6.52 5.19 -8.27
N SER A 41 -5.79 5.76 -9.24
CA SER A 41 -5.51 7.19 -9.32
C SER A 41 -6.19 7.79 -10.56
N ASN A 42 -7.21 8.62 -10.34
CA ASN A 42 -8.01 9.22 -11.42
C ASN A 42 -7.25 10.23 -12.30
N THR A 43 -6.11 10.75 -11.84
CA THR A 43 -5.44 11.88 -12.49
C THR A 43 -4.33 11.45 -13.45
N GLY A 44 -3.99 10.16 -13.53
CA GLY A 44 -2.81 9.68 -14.27
C GLY A 44 -1.47 10.23 -13.74
N ALA A 45 -1.49 11.08 -12.71
CA ALA A 45 -0.32 11.63 -12.03
C ALA A 45 0.21 10.65 -10.96
N ALA A 46 1.46 10.85 -10.55
CA ALA A 46 1.97 10.18 -9.36
C ALA A 46 1.16 10.66 -8.14
N LEU A 47 0.82 9.75 -7.22
CA LEU A 47 0.26 10.15 -5.94
C LEU A 47 1.35 10.82 -5.12
N GLU A 48 0.97 11.87 -4.40
CA GLU A 48 1.86 12.47 -3.41
C GLU A 48 2.18 11.44 -2.31
N PRO A 49 3.42 11.40 -1.80
CA PRO A 49 3.80 10.45 -0.74
C PRO A 49 2.86 10.48 0.47
N ALA A 50 2.44 11.67 0.89
CA ALA A 50 1.50 11.83 2.01
C ALA A 50 0.12 11.18 1.77
N CYS A 51 -0.32 11.10 0.50
CA CYS A 51 -1.54 10.40 0.15
C CYS A 51 -1.36 8.89 0.30
N LEU A 52 -0.25 8.32 -0.19
CA LEU A 52 0.08 6.91 0.02
C LEU A 52 0.16 6.56 1.51
N GLU A 53 0.81 7.39 2.32
CA GLU A 53 0.88 7.17 3.77
C GLU A 53 -0.50 7.17 4.44
N THR A 54 -1.38 8.08 4.02
CA THR A 54 -2.75 8.17 4.57
C THR A 54 -3.56 6.91 4.26
N GLU A 55 -3.50 6.43 3.03
CA GLU A 55 -4.20 5.21 2.61
C GLU A 55 -3.64 3.96 3.31
N ILE A 56 -2.31 3.87 3.48
CA ILE A 56 -1.67 2.77 4.21
C ILE A 56 -2.12 2.78 5.68
N ARG A 57 -2.13 3.94 6.36
CA ARG A 57 -2.63 4.04 7.74
C ARG A 57 -4.10 3.64 7.84
N GLY A 58 -4.92 4.06 6.89
CA GLY A 58 -6.33 3.69 6.82
C GLY A 58 -6.54 2.18 6.63
N PHE A 59 -5.72 1.53 5.80
CA PHE A 59 -5.70 0.08 5.65
C PHE A 59 -5.31 -0.61 6.96
N LEU A 60 -4.17 -0.23 7.57
CA LEU A 60 -3.69 -0.83 8.82
C LEU A 60 -4.70 -0.68 9.97
N GLY A 61 -5.41 0.45 10.04
CA GLY A 61 -6.42 0.70 11.07
C GLY A 61 -7.70 -0.15 10.92
N GLN A 62 -7.93 -0.75 9.76
CA GLN A 62 -9.07 -1.64 9.51
C GLN A 62 -8.70 -3.12 9.63
N ILE A 63 -7.40 -3.46 9.68
CA ILE A 63 -6.96 -4.84 9.83
C ILE A 63 -7.34 -5.40 11.21
N ASP A 64 -7.97 -6.57 11.20
CA ASP A 64 -8.15 -7.38 12.40
C ASP A 64 -6.76 -7.86 12.87
N PRO A 65 -6.32 -7.48 14.09
CA PRO A 65 -4.99 -7.86 14.59
C PRO A 65 -4.83 -9.36 14.88
N ALA A 66 -5.93 -10.11 15.05
CA ALA A 66 -5.90 -11.54 15.28
C ALA A 66 -5.66 -12.34 13.98
N THR A 67 -6.11 -11.82 12.84
CA THR A 67 -6.05 -12.53 11.55
C THR A 67 -5.10 -11.90 10.54
N GLY A 68 -4.85 -10.59 10.65
CA GLY A 68 -4.07 -9.83 9.69
C GLY A 68 -4.78 -9.53 8.37
N TYR A 69 -6.11 -9.59 8.36
CA TYR A 69 -6.97 -9.30 7.22
C TYR A 69 -7.98 -8.19 7.58
N LEU A 70 -8.55 -7.55 6.54
CA LEU A 70 -9.69 -6.64 6.66
C LEU A 70 -10.98 -7.40 7.04
#